data_AF-A0AAV0Y248-F1
#
_entry.id   AF-A0AAV0Y248-F1
#
_cell.length_a   1.000
_cell.length_b   1.000
_cell.length_c   1.000
_cell.angle_alpha   90.00
_cell.angle_beta   90.00
_cell.angle_gamma   90.00
#
_symmetry.space_group_name_H-M   'P 1'
#
loop_
_entity.id
_entity.type
_entity.pdbx_description
1 polymer ?
#
loop_
_entity_poly.entity_id
_entity_poly.type
_entity_poly.pdbx_seq_one_letter_code
_entity_poly.pdbx_strand_id
1 'polypeptide(L)'
;MDSEIVCKGVEEIMPNISDMHLFINVFYWEDGLVSNNRSSETTEQVKMRLSDIPNLLVYNDITYELRGVISFQPAQSKLRTSSGHYNAYAIRGTKNWQLFDDLKKKPTPIKENKKISIELLVYTI
;
A
#
# COMPACT_ATOMS: atom_id res chain seq x y z
N MET A 1 -30.50 -17.01 27.10
CA MET A 1 -30.96 -15.61 26.90
C MET A 1 -29.82 -14.93 26.19
N ASP A 2 -29.85 -14.96 24.87
CA ASP A 2 -28.81 -14.39 24.03
C ASP A 2 -29.08 -12.90 23.87
N SER A 3 -28.17 -12.07 24.38
CA SER A 3 -28.26 -10.62 24.24
C SER A 3 -28.01 -10.24 22.77
N GLU A 4 -29.05 -9.76 22.10
CA GLU A 4 -28.94 -9.19 20.76
C GLU A 4 -27.93 -8.03 20.76
N ILE A 5 -26.89 -8.13 19.93
CA ILE A 5 -25.96 -7.04 19.70
C ILE A 5 -26.67 -6.01 18.80
N VAL A 6 -27.19 -4.96 19.42
CA VAL A 6 -27.86 -3.87 18.73
C VAL A 6 -26.81 -2.97 18.08
N CYS A 7 -26.89 -2.80 16.76
CA CYS A 7 -26.10 -1.82 16.02
C CYS A 7 -26.40 -0.40 16.53
N LYS A 8 -25.38 0.32 17.01
CA LYS A 8 -25.53 1.65 17.64
C LYS A 8 -25.61 2.83 16.65
N GLY A 9 -25.73 2.56 15.36
CA GLY A 9 -25.72 3.58 14.31
C GLY A 9 -24.35 3.78 13.65
N VAL A 10 -24.21 4.87 12.91
CA VAL A 10 -22.96 5.26 12.21
C VAL A 10 -22.13 6.13 13.16
N GLU A 11 -20.89 5.72 13.41
CA GLU A 11 -19.92 6.51 14.17
C GLU A 11 -18.92 7.13 13.19
N GLU A 12 -18.88 8.45 13.13
CA GLU A 12 -17.89 9.17 12.33
C GLU A 12 -16.62 9.35 13.18
N ILE A 13 -15.60 8.57 12.85
CA ILE A 13 -14.29 8.64 13.49
C ILE A 13 -13.45 9.64 12.70
N MET A 14 -13.06 10.76 13.34
CA MET A 14 -12.04 11.67 12.80
C MET A 14 -10.69 11.34 13.44
N PRO A 15 -9.86 10.47 12.84
CA PRO A 15 -8.56 10.15 13.40
C PRO A 15 -7.63 11.37 13.35
N ASN A 16 -6.87 11.59 14.43
CA ASN A 16 -5.71 12.48 14.36
C ASN A 16 -4.65 11.81 13.48
N ILE A 17 -4.48 12.36 12.27
CA ILE A 17 -3.48 11.89 11.31
C ILE A 17 -2.13 12.53 11.67
N SER A 18 -1.03 11.81 11.43
CA SER A 18 0.31 12.35 11.68
C SER A 18 0.57 13.56 10.78
N ASP A 19 1.07 14.63 11.40
CA ASP A 19 1.48 15.83 10.68
C ASP A 19 2.66 15.55 9.74
N MET A 20 3.47 14.51 9.96
CA MET A 20 4.71 14.30 9.17
C MET A 20 4.62 13.17 8.15
N HIS A 21 3.95 12.06 8.45
CA HIS A 21 4.01 10.85 7.63
C HIS A 21 2.60 10.28 7.39
N LEU A 22 2.31 9.93 6.13
CA LEU A 22 1.13 9.14 5.79
C LEU A 22 1.55 7.77 5.27
N PHE A 23 1.00 6.74 5.89
CA PHE A 23 1.11 5.35 5.45
C PHE A 23 -0.27 4.89 5.00
N ILE A 24 -0.44 4.69 3.69
CA ILE A 24 -1.74 4.33 3.11
C ILE A 24 -1.66 2.89 2.64
N ASN A 25 -2.42 2.01 3.30
CA ASN A 25 -2.52 0.61 2.90
C ASN A 25 -3.58 0.48 1.80
N VAL A 26 -3.23 -0.23 0.73
CA VAL A 26 -4.06 -0.33 -0.48
C VAL A 26 -4.54 -1.77 -0.63
N PHE A 27 -5.85 -1.97 -0.54
CA PHE A 27 -6.47 -3.28 -0.63
C PHE A 27 -7.38 -3.38 -1.85
N TYR A 28 -7.44 -4.56 -2.45
CA TYR A 28 -8.47 -4.89 -3.42
C TYR A 28 -9.74 -5.30 -2.68
N TRP A 29 -10.83 -4.57 -2.93
CA TRP A 29 -12.13 -4.82 -2.32
C TRP A 29 -13.11 -5.32 -3.37
N GLU A 30 -13.57 -6.57 -3.24
CA GLU A 30 -14.66 -7.13 -4.02
C GLU A 30 -15.93 -7.16 -3.16
N ASP A 31 -16.99 -6.51 -3.63
CA ASP A 31 -18.27 -6.44 -2.93
C ASP A 31 -18.82 -7.84 -2.66
N GLY A 32 -19.00 -8.17 -1.37
CA GLY A 32 -19.82 -9.30 -0.91
C GLY A 32 -19.09 -10.51 -0.32
N LEU A 33 -17.76 -10.56 -0.25
CA LEU A 33 -17.01 -11.76 0.20
C LEU A 33 -15.80 -11.50 1.09
N VAL A 34 -15.76 -10.35 1.77
CA VAL A 34 -14.67 -10.04 2.71
C VAL A 34 -15.01 -10.62 4.08
N SER A 35 -14.59 -11.86 4.31
CA SER A 35 -14.37 -12.31 5.68
C SER A 35 -13.17 -11.53 6.24
N ASN A 36 -13.24 -11.07 7.49
CA ASN A 36 -12.17 -10.33 8.20
C ASN A 36 -10.84 -11.10 8.33
N ASN A 37 -10.68 -12.24 7.66
CA ASN A 37 -9.58 -13.20 7.79
C ASN A 37 -8.77 -13.38 6.49
N ARG A 38 -8.91 -12.50 5.48
CA ARG A 38 -8.09 -12.59 4.27
C ARG A 38 -6.74 -11.90 4.48
N SER A 39 -5.66 -12.66 4.27
CA SER A 39 -4.29 -12.14 4.23
C SER A 39 -4.07 -11.41 2.91
N SER A 40 -3.30 -10.30 2.92
CA SER A 40 -2.84 -9.66 1.68
C SER A 40 -1.94 -10.59 0.85
N GLU A 41 -1.36 -11.62 1.48
CA GLU A 41 -0.56 -12.64 0.79
C GLU A 41 -1.40 -13.55 -0.13
N THR A 42 -2.71 -13.63 0.09
CA THR A 42 -3.62 -14.54 -0.62
C THR A 42 -4.68 -13.84 -1.47
N THR A 43 -4.67 -12.51 -1.49
CA THR A 43 -5.68 -11.68 -2.17
C THR A 43 -5.09 -11.09 -3.45
N GLU A 44 -5.94 -10.82 -4.45
CA GLU A 44 -5.51 -10.05 -5.61
C GLU A 44 -4.99 -8.67 -5.17
N GLN A 45 -3.91 -8.23 -5.78
CA GLN A 45 -3.26 -6.97 -5.42
C GLN A 45 -3.64 -5.89 -6.41
N VAL A 46 -3.82 -4.67 -5.90
CA VAL A 46 -3.97 -3.49 -6.74
C VAL A 46 -2.68 -3.29 -7.54
N LYS A 47 -2.79 -3.23 -8.86
CA LYS A 47 -1.65 -3.01 -9.75
C LYS A 47 -1.83 -1.74 -10.58
N MET A 48 -0.89 -0.82 -10.48
CA MET A 48 -0.87 0.42 -11.27
C MET A 48 0.56 0.82 -11.65
N ARG A 49 0.71 1.78 -12.58
CA ARG A 49 2.04 2.31 -12.91
C ARG A 49 2.48 3.26 -11.81
N LEU A 50 3.79 3.35 -11.59
CA LEU A 50 4.36 4.31 -10.64
C LEU A 50 3.98 5.76 -11.00
N SER A 51 3.89 6.06 -12.30
CA SER A 51 3.45 7.36 -12.83
C SER A 51 1.99 7.69 -12.53
N ASP A 52 1.16 6.69 -12.26
CA ASP A 52 -0.27 6.87 -12.02
C ASP A 52 -0.55 7.17 -10.53
N ILE A 53 0.44 7.02 -9.65
CA ILE A 53 0.31 7.30 -8.22
C ILE A 53 0.38 8.82 -8.02
N PRO A 54 -0.57 9.42 -7.28
CA PRO A 54 -0.51 10.84 -6.96
C PRO A 54 0.82 11.19 -6.28
N ASN A 55 1.58 12.11 -6.88
CA ASN A 55 2.84 12.56 -6.28
C ASN A 55 2.59 13.49 -5.08
N LEU A 56 1.42 14.12 -5.03
CA LEU A 56 1.01 15.04 -3.99
C LEU A 56 -0.35 14.59 -3.45
N LEU A 57 -0.47 14.60 -2.14
CA LEU A 57 -1.72 14.36 -1.43
C LEU A 57 -1.96 15.52 -0.48
N VAL A 58 -3.15 16.12 -0.54
CA VAL A 58 -3.52 17.25 0.32
C VAL A 58 -4.54 16.79 1.34
N TYR A 59 -4.25 16.99 2.62
CA TYR A 59 -5.14 16.69 3.74
C TYR A 59 -4.98 17.76 4.83
N ASN A 60 -6.10 18.35 5.28
CA ASN A 60 -6.11 19.43 6.28
C ASN A 60 -5.09 20.56 6.00
N ASP A 61 -5.07 21.05 4.76
CA ASP A 61 -4.13 22.08 4.26
C ASP A 61 -2.63 21.71 4.31
N ILE A 62 -2.30 20.47 4.69
CA ILE A 62 -0.96 19.91 4.61
C ILE A 62 -0.79 19.18 3.28
N THR A 63 0.27 19.53 2.55
CA THR A 63 0.66 18.83 1.33
C THR A 63 1.74 17.81 1.63
N TYR A 64 1.47 16.55 1.31
CA TYR A 64 2.39 15.44 1.46
C TYR A 64 2.90 15.00 0.08
N GLU A 65 4.22 14.84 -0.04
CA GLU A 65 4.88 14.30 -1.22
C GLU A 65 5.05 12.78 -1.12
N LEU A 66 4.80 12.08 -2.22
CA LEU A 66 5.07 10.65 -2.35
C LEU A 66 6.57 10.40 -2.18
N ARG A 67 6.93 9.51 -1.26
CA ARG A 67 8.31 9.05 -1.05
C ARG A 67 8.55 7.68 -1.66
N GLY A 68 7.55 6.81 -1.65
CA GLY A 68 7.71 5.47 -2.18
C GLY A 68 6.50 4.56 -2.01
N VAL A 69 6.71 3.32 -2.43
CA VAL A 69 5.73 2.25 -2.47
C VAL A 69 6.37 0.98 -1.96
N ILE A 70 5.70 0.30 -1.03
CA ILE A 70 6.00 -1.10 -0.72
C ILE A 70 5.14 -1.98 -1.62
N SER A 71 5.79 -2.94 -2.26
CA SER A 71 5.21 -3.85 -3.22
C SER A 71 5.39 -5.27 -2.72
N PHE A 72 4.30 -6.02 -2.62
CA PHE A 72 4.36 -7.45 -2.37
C PHE A 72 4.29 -8.22 -3.69
N GLN A 73 5.08 -9.27 -3.82
CA GLN A 73 5.02 -10.23 -4.92
C GLN A 73 4.67 -11.60 -4.32
N PRO A 74 3.52 -12.19 -4.69
CA PRO A 74 3.17 -13.51 -4.18
C PRO A 74 4.17 -14.56 -4.66
N ALA A 75 4.33 -15.62 -3.87
CA ALA A 75 5.15 -16.75 -4.26
C ALA A 75 4.66 -17.36 -5.58
N GLN A 76 5.58 -17.91 -6.37
CA GLN A 76 5.21 -18.61 -7.62
C GLN A 76 4.33 -19.84 -7.35
N SER A 77 4.59 -20.54 -6.25
CA SER A 77 3.71 -21.59 -5.76
C SER A 77 2.48 -20.96 -5.11
N LYS A 78 1.29 -21.25 -5.66
CA LYS A 78 -0.01 -20.86 -5.07
C LYS A 78 -0.35 -21.62 -3.77
N LEU A 79 0.64 -22.21 -3.11
CA LEU A 79 0.44 -22.94 -1.86
C LEU A 79 0.37 -21.92 -0.72
N ARG A 80 -0.60 -22.11 0.18
CA ARG A 80 -0.82 -21.24 1.35
C ARG A 80 0.42 -21.09 2.25
N THR A 81 1.38 -22.01 2.15
CA THR A 81 2.62 -22.04 2.95
C THR A 81 3.80 -21.33 2.28
N SER A 82 3.61 -20.75 1.10
CA SER A 82 4.72 -20.14 0.35
C SER A 82 4.87 -18.67 0.69
N SER A 83 6.03 -18.28 1.20
CA SER A 83 6.36 -16.89 1.48
C SER A 83 6.51 -16.10 0.18
N GLY A 84 5.78 -14.99 0.07
CA GLY A 84 6.02 -14.02 -1.00
C GLY A 84 7.22 -13.13 -0.70
N HIS A 85 7.41 -12.12 -1.56
CA HIS A 85 8.57 -11.25 -1.54
C HIS A 85 8.19 -9.78 -1.51
N TYR A 86 8.68 -9.04 -0.53
CA TYR A 86 8.47 -7.60 -0.42
C TYR A 86 9.62 -6.83 -1.07
N ASN A 87 9.28 -5.79 -1.80
CA ASN A 87 10.22 -4.87 -2.41
C ASN A 87 9.79 -3.43 -2.15
N ALA A 88 10.76 -2.52 -2.08
CA ALA A 88 10.49 -1.09 -1.94
C ALA A 88 10.87 -0.33 -3.22
N TYR A 89 9.94 0.46 -3.72
CA TYR A 89 10.17 1.45 -4.76
C TYR A 89 10.23 2.82 -4.09
N ALA A 90 11.32 3.56 -4.24
CA ALA A 90 11.46 4.87 -3.64
C ALA A 90 11.88 5.91 -4.67
N ILE A 91 11.45 7.15 -4.44
CA ILE A 91 11.82 8.31 -5.26
C ILE A 91 13.11 8.91 -4.70
N ARG A 92 14.12 9.11 -5.55
CA ARG A 92 15.39 9.77 -5.18
C ARG A 92 15.70 10.95 -6.08
N GLY A 93 16.15 12.06 -5.48
CA GLY A 93 16.61 13.25 -6.20
C GLY A 93 15.51 13.87 -7.06
N THR A 94 15.81 14.13 -8.34
CA THR A 94 14.88 14.74 -9.33
C THR A 94 13.80 13.76 -9.82
N LYS A 95 13.10 13.11 -8.89
CA LYS A 95 11.96 12.21 -9.14
C LYS A 95 12.28 10.89 -9.86
N ASN A 96 13.49 10.36 -9.68
CA ASN A 96 13.87 9.07 -10.27
C ASN A 96 13.46 7.92 -9.35
N TRP A 97 12.70 6.96 -9.87
CA TRP A 97 12.32 5.75 -9.15
C TRP A 97 13.49 4.77 -9.03
N GLN A 98 13.65 4.20 -7.84
CA GLN A 98 14.63 3.17 -7.54
C GLN A 98 13.98 2.00 -6.81
N LEU A 99 14.30 0.78 -7.23
CA LEU A 99 13.93 -0.47 -6.58
C LEU A 99 15.01 -0.90 -5.60
N PHE A 100 14.60 -1.15 -4.36
CA PHE A 100 15.36 -1.78 -3.29
C PHE A 100 14.80 -3.18 -3.06
N ASP A 101 15.68 -4.17 -3.11
CA ASP A 101 15.36 -5.59 -3.13
C ASP A 101 16.42 -6.34 -2.32
N ASP A 102 16.06 -6.64 -1.07
CA ASP A 102 16.87 -7.29 -0.04
C ASP A 102 18.34 -6.84 -0.01
N LEU A 103 19.23 -7.79 -0.32
CA LEU A 103 20.67 -7.69 -0.18
C LEU A 103 21.34 -7.15 -1.45
N LYS A 104 20.56 -6.67 -2.44
CA LYS A 104 21.15 -6.04 -3.63
C LYS A 104 21.96 -4.81 -3.21
N LYS A 105 23.27 -4.87 -3.47
CA LYS A 105 24.24 -3.83 -3.07
C LYS A 105 23.90 -2.43 -3.57
N LYS A 106 23.16 -2.30 -4.67
CA LYS A 106 22.77 -1.03 -5.27
C LYS A 106 21.29 -1.05 -5.65
N PRO A 107 20.57 0.07 -5.45
CA PRO A 107 19.21 0.20 -5.93
C PRO A 107 19.17 0.13 -7.46
N THR A 108 18.13 -0.49 -8.01
CA THR A 108 17.93 -0.62 -9.46
C THR A 108 17.08 0.55 -9.97
N PRO A 109 17.52 1.35 -10.95
CA PRO A 109 16.69 2.38 -11.54
C PRO A 109 15.45 1.79 -12.23
N ILE A 110 14.28 2.36 -11.98
CA ILE A 110 13.00 1.91 -12.55
C ILE A 110 12.35 3.06 -13.33
N LYS A 111 11.72 2.72 -14.44
CA LYS A 111 10.92 3.69 -15.21
C LYS A 111 9.57 3.90 -14.54
N GLU A 112 9.08 5.13 -14.52
CA GLU A 112 7.78 5.48 -13.93
C GLU A 112 6.59 4.74 -14.58
N ASN A 113 6.71 4.31 -15.84
CA ASN A 113 5.66 3.54 -16.51
C ASN A 113 5.61 2.05 -16.09
N LYS A 114 6.50 1.60 -15.19
CA LYS A 114 6.50 0.23 -14.67
C LYS A 114 5.24 0.00 -13.85
N LYS A 115 4.46 -1.01 -14.24
CA LYS A 115 3.32 -1.52 -13.46
C LYS A 115 3.84 -2.39 -12.31
N ILE A 116 3.42 -2.08 -11.09
CA ILE A 116 3.78 -2.80 -9.87
C ILE A 116 2.53 -3.15 -9.06
N SER A 117 2.62 -4.16 -8.21
CA SER A 117 1.64 -4.37 -7.13
C SER A 117 1.87 -3.33 -6.03
N ILE A 118 0.80 -2.76 -5.50
CA ILE A 118 0.86 -1.77 -4.43
C ILE A 118 0.26 -2.37 -3.18
N GLU A 119 1.07 -2.41 -2.12
CA GLU A 119 0.63 -2.79 -0.78
C GLU A 119 0.53 -1.55 0.09
N LEU A 120 1.60 -0.75 0.16
CA LEU A 120 1.68 0.43 1.01
C LEU A 120 2.22 1.62 0.24
N LEU A 121 1.56 2.76 0.34
CA LEU A 121 2.09 4.04 -0.11
C LEU A 121 2.67 4.80 1.08
N VAL A 122 3.79 5.47 0.86
CA VAL A 122 4.47 6.29 1.88
C VAL A 122 4.54 7.72 1.38
N TYR A 123 3.92 8.64 2.11
CA TYR A 123 4.03 10.08 1.87
C TYR A 123 4.60 10.77 3.10
N THR A 124 5.28 11.89 2.89
CA THR A 124 5.72 12.79 3.97
C THR A 124 5.53 14.24 3.54
N ILE A 125 5.58 15.18 4.49
CA ILE A 125 5.84 16.58 4.13
C ILE A 125 7.19 16.68 3.38
#